data_AF-A0A3A4WYC9-F1
#
_entry.id   AF-A0A3A4WYC9-F1
#
_cell.length_a   1.000
_cell.length_b   1.000
_cell.length_c   1.000
_cell.angle_alpha   90.00
_cell.angle_beta   90.00
_cell.angle_gamma   90.00
#
_symmetry.space_group_name_H-M   'P 1'
#
loop_
_entity.id
_entity.type
_entity.pdbx_description
1 polymer ?
#
loop_
_entity_poly.entity_id
_entity_poly.type
_entity_poly.pdbx_seq_one_letter_code
_entity_poly.pdbx_strand_id
1 'polypeptide(L)' 'MSKITETENLAVFCDFENIALGARDAHYEHFEISKVLERLLLKGSIVVKKAYCDWDRYKEFKTAMHEAAF' A
#
# COMPACT_ATOMS: atom_id res chain seq x y z
N MET A 1 19.93 -17.99 23.73
CA MET A 1 19.11 -16.78 24.04
C MET A 1 18.10 -16.64 22.91
N SER A 2 16.79 -16.73 23.20
CA SER A 2 15.79 -16.40 22.18
C SER A 2 15.92 -14.90 21.90
N LYS A 3 16.14 -14.55 20.63
CA LYS A 3 15.96 -13.17 20.19
C LYS A 3 14.50 -12.85 20.48
N ILE A 4 14.22 -11.88 21.35
CA ILE A 4 12.91 -11.24 21.36
C ILE A 4 12.76 -10.74 19.92
N THR A 5 11.81 -11.29 19.17
CA THR A 5 11.46 -10.76 17.86
C THR A 5 10.80 -9.41 18.12
N GLU A 6 11.61 -8.37 18.24
CA GLU A 6 11.11 -7.01 18.20
C GLU A 6 10.39 -6.84 16.86
N THR A 7 9.10 -6.54 16.94
CA THR A 7 8.32 -6.20 15.75
C THR A 7 8.88 -4.88 15.22
N GLU A 8 9.53 -4.94 14.06
CA GLU A 8 10.06 -3.77 13.37
C GLU A 8 8.92 -2.80 13.05
N ASN A 9 9.16 -1.49 13.19
CA ASN A 9 8.19 -0.47 12.79
C ASN A 9 8.40 -0.08 11.32
N LEU A 10 7.31 -0.01 10.56
CA LEU A 10 7.30 0.34 9.14
C LEU A 10 6.56 1.65 8.91
N ALA A 11 7.15 2.52 8.10
CA ALA A 11 6.48 3.68 7.53
C ALA A 11 6.30 3.44 6.03
N VAL A 12 5.05 3.52 5.56
CA VAL A 12 4.69 3.23 4.16
C VAL A 12 4.27 4.53 3.47
N PHE A 13 5.06 4.91 2.48
CA PHE A 13 4.78 6.02 1.58
C PHE A 13 4.56 5.44 0.19
N CYS A 14 3.34 5.58 -0.32
CA CYS A 14 2.87 4.98 -1.55
C CYS A 14 2.73 6.08 -2.61
N ASP A 15 3.57 6.04 -3.64
CA ASP A 15 3.34 6.77 -4.87
C ASP A 15 2.34 5.98 -5.71
N PHE A 16 1.06 6.29 -5.54
CA PHE A 16 -0.01 5.51 -6.13
C PHE A 16 -0.15 5.79 -7.63
N GLU A 17 0.20 7.00 -8.08
CA GLU A 17 0.13 7.35 -9.51
C GLU A 17 1.07 6.47 -10.33
N ASN A 18 2.30 6.24 -9.85
CA ASN A 18 3.24 5.33 -10.52
C ASN A 18 2.76 3.88 -10.52
N ILE A 19 2.14 3.41 -9.44
CA ILE A 19 1.56 2.06 -9.38
C ILE A 19 0.41 1.92 -10.37
N ALA A 20 -0.51 2.89 -10.41
CA ALA A 20 -1.67 2.85 -11.27
C ALA A 20 -1.29 2.91 -12.76
N LEU A 21 -0.33 3.77 -13.12
CA LEU A 21 0.23 3.83 -14.47
C LEU A 21 0.90 2.50 -14.85
N GLY A 22 1.76 1.97 -13.98
CA GLY A 22 2.45 0.70 -14.21
C GLY A 22 1.49 -0.49 -14.33
N ALA A 23 0.46 -0.55 -13.51
CA ALA A 23 -0.54 -1.62 -13.56
C ALA A 23 -1.33 -1.60 -14.87
N ARG A 24 -1.73 -0.41 -15.33
CA ARG A 24 -2.41 -0.22 -16.61
C ARG A 24 -1.51 -0.63 -17.77
N ASP A 25 -0.26 -0.16 -17.78
CA ASP A 25 0.67 -0.41 -18.87
C ASP A 25 1.11 -1.89 -18.94
N ALA A 26 1.12 -2.60 -17.79
CA ALA A 26 1.37 -4.03 -17.70
C ALA A 26 0.12 -4.91 -17.94
N HIS A 27 -1.04 -4.31 -18.22
CA HIS A 27 -2.32 -4.99 -18.39
C HIS A 27 -2.73 -5.87 -17.19
N TYR A 28 -2.43 -5.45 -15.97
CA TYR A 28 -2.96 -6.11 -14.77
C TYR A 28 -4.43 -5.73 -14.56
N GLU A 29 -5.27 -6.74 -14.29
CA GLU A 29 -6.73 -6.56 -14.20
C GLU A 29 -7.15 -5.62 -13.05
N HIS A 30 -6.55 -5.74 -11.86
CA HIS A 30 -6.82 -4.83 -10.76
C HIS A 30 -5.69 -4.80 -9.74
N PHE A 31 -5.21 -3.61 -9.39
CA PHE A 31 -4.24 -3.44 -8.31
C PHE A 31 -4.95 -3.50 -6.94
N GLU A 32 -4.59 -4.49 -6.12
CA GLU A 32 -5.15 -4.68 -4.77
C GLU A 32 -4.13 -4.27 -3.69
N ILE A 33 -4.34 -3.09 -3.09
CA ILE A 33 -3.46 -2.57 -2.04
C ILE A 33 -3.43 -3.47 -0.78
N SER A 34 -4.50 -4.21 -0.51
CA SER A 34 -4.60 -5.17 0.61
C SER A 34 -3.48 -6.22 0.56
N LYS A 35 -3.23 -6.82 -0.61
CA LYS A 35 -2.18 -7.82 -0.82
C LYS A 35 -0.78 -7.27 -0.51
N VAL A 36 -0.54 -6.00 -0.81
CA VAL A 36 0.72 -5.32 -0.47
C VAL A 36 0.83 -5.12 1.03
N LEU A 37 -0.23 -4.63 1.67
CA LEU A 37 -0.25 -4.41 3.12
C LEU A 37 -0.07 -5.70 3.91
N GLU A 38 -0.76 -6.79 3.53
CA GLU A 38 -0.58 -8.11 4.12
C GLU A 38 0.89 -8.55 4.06
N ARG A 39 1.54 -8.38 2.91
CA ARG A 39 2.95 -8.76 2.75
C ARG A 39 3.90 -7.92 3.61
N LEU A 40 3.59 -6.64 3.81
CA LEU A 40 4.36 -5.73 4.65
C LEU A 40 4.15 -6.02 6.15
N LEU A 41 2.93 -6.37 6.57
CA LEU A 41 2.62 -6.71 7.95
C LEU A 41 3.37 -7.96 8.44
N LEU A 42 3.73 -8.88 7.53
CA LEU A 42 4.64 -10.00 7.85
C LEU A 42 6.07 -9.56 8.21
N LYS A 43 6.45 -8.32 7.90
CA LYS A 43 7.79 -7.78 8.14
C LYS A 43 7.84 -6.85 9.36
N GLY A 44 6.70 -6.36 9.85
CA GLY A 44 6.66 -5.38 10.92
C GLY A 44 5.31 -4.70 11.07
N SER A 45 5.18 -3.89 12.11
CA SER A 45 3.99 -3.09 12.40
C SER A 45 4.02 -1.80 11.58
N ILE A 46 2.98 -1.54 10.79
CA ILE A 46 2.89 -0.30 10.02
C ILE A 46 2.37 0.81 10.94
N VAL A 47 3.25 1.77 11.24
CA VAL A 47 2.94 2.92 12.11
C VAL A 47 2.55 4.17 11.32
N VAL A 48 2.89 4.23 10.03
CA VAL A 48 2.53 5.33 9.12
C VAL A 48 2.10 4.76 7.77
N LYS A 49 1.00 5.27 7.22
CA LYS A 49 0.55 5.07 5.84
C LYS A 49 0.21 6.41 5.21
N LYS A 50 0.78 6.69 4.04
CA LYS A 50 0.47 7.85 3.21
C LYS A 50 0.49 7.46 1.75
N ALA A 51 -0.53 7.89 1.00
CA ALA A 51 -0.57 7.72 -0.44
C ALA A 51 -0.62 9.08 -1.15
N TYR A 52 0.18 9.22 -2.21
CA TYR A 52 0.26 10.41 -3.05
C TYR A 52 -0.31 10.08 -4.43
N CYS A 53 -1.29 10.87 -4.87
CA CYS A 53 -2.06 10.62 -6.09
C CYS A 53 -2.89 11.84 -6.47
N ASP A 54 -3.13 12.05 -7.77
CA ASP A 54 -4.28 12.82 -8.25
C ASP A 54 -5.57 11.99 -8.12
N TRP A 55 -6.23 12.08 -6.97
CA TRP A 55 -7.45 11.32 -6.67
C TRP A 55 -8.63 11.62 -7.60
N ASP A 56 -8.63 12.74 -8.31
CA ASP A 56 -9.69 13.02 -9.30
C ASP A 56 -9.54 12.16 -10.56
N ARG A 57 -8.30 11.76 -10.90
CA ARG A 57 -8.03 10.85 -12.02
C ARG A 57 -8.25 9.38 -11.67
N TYR A 58 -8.13 9.01 -10.39
CA TYR A 58 -8.17 7.63 -9.90
C TYR A 58 -9.31 7.39 -8.91
N LYS A 59 -10.51 7.93 -9.19
CA LYS A 59 -11.68 7.88 -8.30
C LYS A 59 -12.10 6.46 -7.94
N GLU A 60 -11.94 5.52 -8.86
CA GLU A 60 -12.27 4.11 -8.66
C GLU A 60 -11.45 3.43 -7.55
N PHE A 61 -10.24 3.92 -7.29
CA PHE A 61 -9.36 3.39 -6.25
C PHE A 61 -9.51 4.11 -4.89
N LYS A 62 -10.22 5.24 -4.84
CA LYS A 62 -10.32 6.08 -3.64
C LYS A 62 -10.95 5.35 -2.46
N THR A 63 -12.01 4.58 -2.71
CA THR A 63 -12.68 3.79 -1.65
C THR A 63 -11.74 2.74 -1.07
N ALA A 64 -11.12 1.92 -1.93
CA ALA A 64 -10.19 0.87 -1.49
C ALA A 64 -8.99 1.44 -0.72
N MET A 65 -8.45 2.58 -1.16
CA MET A 65 -7.34 3.25 -0.47
C MET A 65 -7.77 3.83 0.88
N HIS A 66 -8.96 4.42 0.97
CA HIS A 66 -9.52 4.91 2.23
C HIS A 66 -9.80 3.78 3.23
N GLU A 67 -10.36 2.65 2.77
CA GLU A 67 -10.57 1.44 3.59
C GLU A 67 -9.24 0.86 4.08
N ALA A 68 -8.19 0.95 3.27
CA ALA A 68 -6.83 0.60 3.64
C ALA A 68 -6.15 1.62 4.57
N ALA A 69 -6.85 2.69 4.97
CA ALA A 69 -6.36 3.81 5.78
C ALA A 69 -5.08 4.46 5.21
N PHE A 70 -5.08 4.71 3.89
CA PHE A 70 -4.11 5.53 3.18
C PHE A 70 -4.54 6.99 3.05
#